data_AF-A0A503PZ89-F1
#
_entry.id   AF-A0A503PZ89-F1
#
_cell.length_a   1.000
_cell.length_b   1.000
_cell.length_c   1.000
_cell.angle_alpha   90.00
_cell.angle_beta   90.00
_cell.angle_gamma   90.00
#
_symmetry.space_group_name_H-M   'P 1'
#
loop_
_entity.id
_entity.type
_entity.pdbx_description
1 polymer ?
#
loop_
_entity_poly.entity_id
_entity_poly.type
_entity_poly.pdbx_seq_one_letter_code
_entity_poly.pdbx_strand_id
1 'polypeptide(L)'
;MSCSLLHICQQILHYLDERSTVSAGERFAQATLLDRLATAQGGLHLSGTSFVSGSDPATAEERLRREGIVLPPPPAPLGSYEPWVITGSLLMTSGQFSWLDGKLAFVGRVGGEVSSADAYLACRIAAMNAIAQLKAAVGSLDRISRIVRIEGTMQVAPGFQDHPAALNGASDLINTVFGSKGRHSRMIYTNPEMPLNAPVLIVLFAEVEN
;
A
#
# COMPACT_ATOMS: atom_id res chain seq x y z
N MET A 1 -17.43 4.20 11.13
CA MET A 1 -17.86 3.28 10.06
C MET A 1 -16.67 2.39 9.73
N SER A 2 -16.59 1.19 10.29
CA SER A 2 -15.46 0.27 10.07
C SER A 2 -15.60 -0.33 8.68
N CYS A 3 -14.85 0.19 7.70
CA CYS A 3 -14.70 -0.45 6.41
C CYS A 3 -13.89 -1.74 6.64
N SER A 4 -14.58 -2.88 6.67
CA SER A 4 -13.91 -4.18 6.89
C SER A 4 -12.96 -4.47 5.72
N LEU A 5 -11.84 -5.13 6.02
CA LEU A 5 -10.84 -5.58 5.04
C LEU A 5 -11.44 -6.34 3.84
N LEU A 6 -12.56 -7.03 4.07
CA LEU A 6 -13.33 -7.72 3.05
C LEU A 6 -13.88 -6.76 1.98
N HIS A 7 -14.31 -5.57 2.39
CA HIS A 7 -14.88 -4.56 1.51
C HIS A 7 -13.82 -3.93 0.61
N ILE A 8 -12.59 -3.75 1.11
CA ILE A 8 -11.46 -3.22 0.34
C ILE A 8 -10.94 -4.26 -0.65
N CYS A 9 -10.81 -5.53 -0.24
CA CYS A 9 -10.49 -6.62 -1.17
C CYS A 9 -11.58 -6.79 -2.25
N GLN A 10 -12.86 -6.68 -1.88
CA GLN A 10 -13.95 -6.70 -2.85
C GLN A 10 -13.91 -5.50 -3.79
N GLN A 11 -13.57 -4.31 -3.33
CA GLN A 11 -13.44 -3.12 -4.19
C GLN A 11 -12.25 -3.22 -5.15
N ILE A 12 -11.10 -3.75 -4.70
CA ILE A 12 -9.95 -3.99 -5.57
C ILE A 12 -10.27 -5.08 -6.60
N LEU A 13 -10.92 -6.17 -6.19
CA LEU A 13 -11.34 -7.24 -7.10
C LEU A 13 -12.44 -6.78 -8.08
N HIS A 14 -13.41 -5.98 -7.64
CA HIS A 14 -14.46 -5.43 -8.50
C HIS A 14 -13.89 -4.40 -9.49
N TYR A 15 -12.92 -3.59 -9.07
CA TYR A 15 -12.17 -2.70 -9.95
C TYR A 15 -11.37 -3.48 -11.01
N LEU A 16 -10.79 -4.62 -10.64
CA LEU A 16 -10.11 -5.53 -11.57
C LEU A 16 -11.11 -6.26 -12.50
N ASP A 17 -12.30 -6.62 -12.00
CA ASP A 17 -13.34 -7.32 -12.77
C ASP A 17 -13.98 -6.43 -13.84
N GLU A 18 -14.31 -5.17 -13.52
CA GLU A 18 -14.92 -4.21 -14.46
C GLU A 18 -14.04 -3.87 -15.67
N ARG A 19 -12.73 -4.16 -15.61
CA ARG A 19 -11.76 -3.84 -16.66
C ARG A 19 -11.08 -5.05 -17.30
N SER A 20 -11.42 -6.27 -16.91
CA SER A 20 -10.73 -7.47 -17.38
C SER A 20 -11.59 -8.29 -18.36
N THR A 21 -11.08 -8.54 -19.57
CA THR A 21 -11.71 -9.42 -20.58
C THR A 21 -11.37 -10.89 -20.31
N VAL A 22 -11.64 -11.39 -19.10
CA VAL A 22 -11.16 -12.70 -18.65
C VAL A 22 -12.21 -13.79 -18.90
N SER A 23 -11.72 -14.97 -19.30
CA SER A 23 -12.51 -16.08 -19.84
C SER A 23 -13.36 -16.78 -18.78
N ALA A 24 -14.44 -17.45 -19.20
CA ALA A 24 -15.41 -18.09 -18.30
C ALA A 24 -14.80 -19.18 -17.38
N GLY A 25 -13.66 -19.78 -17.76
CA GLY A 25 -12.98 -20.80 -16.96
C GLY A 25 -12.30 -20.27 -15.70
N GLU A 26 -11.80 -19.03 -15.73
CA GLU A 26 -11.12 -18.39 -14.60
C GLU A 26 -12.11 -17.84 -13.56
N ARG A 27 -13.35 -17.53 -14.00
CA ARG A 27 -14.47 -17.16 -13.12
C ARG A 27 -14.86 -18.30 -12.17
N PHE A 28 -14.71 -19.55 -12.61
CA PHE A 28 -15.06 -20.73 -11.80
C PHE A 28 -14.09 -20.94 -10.63
N ALA A 29 -12.80 -20.64 -10.83
CA ALA A 29 -11.78 -20.71 -9.79
C ALA A 29 -11.90 -19.60 -8.74
N GLN A 30 -12.31 -18.38 -9.15
CA GLN A 30 -12.60 -17.28 -8.23
C GLN A 30 -13.86 -17.54 -7.39
N ALA A 31 -14.90 -18.13 -7.97
CA ALA A 31 -16.11 -18.53 -7.24
C ALA A 31 -15.82 -19.58 -6.15
N THR A 32 -14.90 -20.52 -6.40
CA THR A 32 -14.51 -21.53 -5.39
C THR A 32 -13.68 -20.95 -4.24
N LEU A 33 -12.96 -19.86 -4.48
CA LEU A 33 -12.20 -19.14 -3.44
C LEU A 33 -13.14 -18.32 -2.53
N LEU A 34 -14.17 -17.70 -3.11
CA LEU A 34 -15.20 -16.96 -2.38
C LEU A 34 -16.00 -17.85 -1.42
N ASP A 35 -16.36 -19.06 -1.86
CA ASP A 35 -17.12 -20.02 -1.03
C ASP A 35 -16.29 -20.51 0.17
N ARG A 36 -14.98 -20.70 -0.03
CA ARG A 36 -14.03 -21.05 1.04
C ARG A 36 -13.81 -19.92 2.06
N LEU A 37 -13.86 -18.66 1.61
CA LEU A 37 -13.74 -17.49 2.49
C LEU A 37 -15.04 -17.21 3.26
N ALA A 38 -16.21 -17.46 2.67
CA ALA A 38 -17.50 -17.33 3.33
C ALA A 38 -17.70 -18.37 4.45
N THR A 39 -17.24 -19.61 4.24
CA THR A 39 -17.35 -20.69 5.23
C THR A 39 -16.47 -20.44 6.47
N ALA A 40 -15.40 -19.65 6.35
CA ALA A 40 -14.50 -19.30 7.45
C ALA A 40 -15.03 -18.20 8.40
N GLN A 41 -16.13 -17.51 8.03
CA GLN A 41 -16.70 -16.39 8.81
C GLN A 41 -17.76 -16.80 9.85
N GLY A 42 -18.02 -18.09 10.01
CA GLY A 42 -18.92 -18.63 11.04
C GLY A 42 -18.32 -18.57 12.44
N GLY A 43 -18.08 -17.37 12.97
CA GLY A 43 -17.77 -17.15 14.39
C GLY A 43 -16.59 -16.23 14.65
N LEU A 44 -16.80 -14.91 14.58
CA LEU A 44 -15.98 -13.99 15.35
C LEU A 44 -16.82 -12.78 15.81
N HIS A 45 -17.18 -12.81 17.09
CA HIS A 45 -17.82 -11.72 17.80
C HIS A 45 -16.82 -10.56 17.95
N LEU A 46 -17.10 -9.42 17.32
CA LEU A 46 -16.22 -8.24 17.33
C LEU A 46 -16.49 -7.38 18.58
N SER A 47 -15.64 -7.53 19.60
CA SER A 47 -15.53 -6.57 20.70
C SER A 47 -14.24 -5.76 20.55
N GLY A 48 -14.38 -4.44 20.33
CA GLY A 48 -13.37 -3.41 20.62
C GLY A 48 -12.08 -3.44 19.79
N THR A 49 -11.73 -2.30 19.19
CA THR A 49 -10.37 -2.05 18.71
C THR A 49 -9.39 -2.11 19.89
N SER A 50 -8.83 -3.28 20.16
CA SER A 50 -7.67 -3.44 21.02
C SER A 50 -6.45 -2.97 20.23
N PHE A 51 -5.73 -2.00 20.79
CA PHE A 51 -4.32 -1.83 20.46
C PHE A 51 -3.65 -3.18 20.63
N VAL A 52 -3.04 -3.71 19.57
CA VAL A 52 -2.21 -4.91 19.66
C VAL A 52 -0.96 -4.55 20.47
N SER A 53 -1.09 -4.63 21.80
CA SER A 53 0.04 -4.73 22.71
C SER A 53 0.49 -6.19 22.71
N GLY A 54 1.45 -6.51 21.86
CA GLY A 54 2.03 -7.84 21.78
C GLY A 54 2.80 -8.03 20.49
N SER A 55 4.05 -8.50 20.61
CA SER A 55 4.91 -8.89 19.49
C SER A 55 4.27 -10.06 18.73
N ASP A 56 3.45 -9.77 17.72
CA ASP A 56 3.08 -10.78 16.73
C ASP A 56 4.40 -11.30 16.14
N PRO A 57 4.75 -12.58 16.32
CA PRO A 57 6.03 -13.11 15.87
C PRO A 57 6.07 -13.30 14.34
N ALA A 58 4.98 -13.05 13.62
CA ALA A 58 4.97 -13.14 12.18
C ALA A 58 6.02 -12.21 11.53
N THR A 59 6.63 -12.69 10.47
CA THR A 59 7.51 -11.91 9.60
C THR A 59 6.68 -10.93 8.77
N ALA A 60 7.34 -9.94 8.16
CA ALA A 60 6.64 -8.99 7.29
C ALA A 60 5.98 -9.70 6.08
N GLU A 61 6.67 -10.67 5.47
CA GLU A 61 6.13 -11.50 4.39
C GLU A 61 4.96 -12.38 4.84
N GLU A 62 4.97 -12.89 6.07
CA GLU A 62 3.83 -13.63 6.63
C GLU A 62 2.60 -12.74 6.74
N ARG A 63 2.75 -11.51 7.24
CA ARG A 63 1.65 -10.55 7.32
C ARG A 63 1.11 -10.15 5.96
N LEU A 64 1.99 -9.92 4.97
CA LEU A 64 1.58 -9.69 3.59
C LEU A 64 0.71 -10.84 3.07
N ARG A 65 1.10 -12.09 3.31
CA ARG A 65 0.33 -13.25 2.88
C ARG A 65 -1.03 -13.36 3.57
N ARG A 66 -1.09 -13.11 4.89
CA ARG A 66 -2.35 -13.11 5.66
C ARG A 66 -3.34 -12.08 5.17
N GLU A 67 -2.83 -10.92 4.75
CA GLU A 67 -3.62 -9.84 4.16
C GLU A 67 -3.98 -10.09 2.69
N GLY A 68 -3.55 -11.22 2.10
CA GLY A 68 -3.77 -11.53 0.69
C GLY A 68 -3.00 -10.61 -0.26
N ILE A 69 -1.93 -9.96 0.21
CA ILE A 69 -1.14 -9.00 -0.56
C ILE A 69 0.01 -9.72 -1.24
N VAL A 70 0.03 -9.65 -2.56
CA VAL A 70 1.18 -10.05 -3.39
C VAL A 70 1.93 -8.78 -3.77
N LEU A 71 3.22 -8.71 -3.44
CA LEU A 71 4.04 -7.57 -3.85
C LEU A 71 4.21 -7.57 -5.37
N PRO A 72 4.04 -6.42 -6.04
CA PRO A 72 4.34 -6.30 -7.45
C PRO A 72 5.86 -6.44 -7.68
N PRO A 73 6.30 -6.70 -8.92
CA PRO A 73 7.68 -6.46 -9.31
C PRO A 73 8.08 -5.01 -8.95
N PRO A 74 9.30 -4.77 -8.42
CA PRO A 74 9.74 -3.43 -8.07
C PRO A 74 9.74 -2.52 -9.31
N PRO A 75 9.13 -1.32 -9.25
CA PRO A 75 9.09 -0.42 -10.40
C PRO A 75 10.48 0.04 -10.84
N ALA A 76 10.66 0.19 -12.15
CA ALA A 76 11.86 0.80 -12.72
C ALA A 76 11.85 2.34 -12.52
N PRO A 77 13.03 2.98 -12.39
CA PRO A 77 13.13 4.44 -12.37
C PRO A 77 12.57 5.09 -13.64
N LEU A 78 11.97 6.29 -13.50
CA LEU A 78 11.47 7.09 -14.63
C LEU A 78 12.57 7.91 -15.33
N GLY A 79 13.80 7.85 -14.84
CA GLY A 79 14.93 8.62 -15.34
C GLY A 79 16.26 8.11 -14.80
N SER A 80 17.31 8.91 -14.95
CA SER A 80 18.69 8.53 -14.58
C SER A 80 18.95 8.68 -13.07
N TYR A 81 18.28 7.86 -12.26
CA TYR A 81 18.43 7.82 -10.80
C TYR A 81 18.15 6.41 -10.25
N GLU A 82 18.62 6.14 -9.03
CA GLU A 82 18.44 4.83 -8.40
C GLU A 82 17.05 4.67 -7.75
N PRO A 83 16.44 3.49 -7.79
CA PRO A 83 15.13 3.24 -7.16
C PRO A 83 15.19 3.35 -5.63
N TRP A 84 16.36 3.14 -5.05
CA TRP A 84 16.67 3.29 -3.63
C TRP A 84 18.19 3.39 -3.45
N VAL A 85 18.62 3.94 -2.31
CA VAL A 85 20.04 3.98 -1.91
C VAL A 85 20.18 3.61 -0.43
N ILE A 86 21.34 3.07 -0.05
CA ILE A 86 21.68 2.75 1.34
C ILE A 86 22.91 3.56 1.75
N THR A 87 22.85 4.23 2.89
CA THR A 87 23.98 4.93 3.51
C THR A 87 24.03 4.61 5.01
N GLY A 88 25.10 3.94 5.46
CA GLY A 88 25.12 3.34 6.80
C GLY A 88 23.98 2.32 6.93
N SER A 89 23.16 2.44 7.99
CA SER A 89 21.96 1.62 8.18
C SER A 89 20.70 2.24 7.57
N LEU A 90 20.76 3.41 6.92
CA LEU A 90 19.59 4.08 6.37
C LEU A 90 19.40 3.70 4.90
N LEU A 91 18.31 2.98 4.62
CA LEU A 91 17.76 2.72 3.29
C LEU A 91 16.68 3.76 2.99
N MET A 92 16.76 4.41 1.83
CA MET A 92 15.74 5.35 1.36
C MET A 92 15.32 5.02 -0.06
N THR A 93 14.02 5.01 -0.31
CA THR A 93 13.49 4.81 -1.67
C THR A 93 13.46 6.15 -2.42
N SER A 94 13.52 6.09 -3.74
CA SER A 94 12.96 7.15 -4.58
C SER A 94 11.42 7.13 -4.49
N GLY A 95 10.77 8.09 -5.14
CA GLY A 95 9.31 8.19 -5.16
C GLY A 95 8.61 6.99 -5.82
N GLN A 96 7.60 6.46 -5.15
CA GLN A 96 6.79 5.34 -5.62
C GLN A 96 5.36 5.78 -5.90
N PHE A 97 4.85 5.39 -7.06
CA PHE A 97 3.48 5.68 -7.49
C PHE A 97 2.56 4.48 -7.27
N SER A 98 1.25 4.69 -7.46
CA SER A 98 0.21 3.67 -7.38
C SER A 98 0.19 2.73 -8.60
N TRP A 99 1.33 2.11 -8.90
CA TRP A 99 1.46 1.14 -9.99
C TRP A 99 0.70 -0.15 -9.69
N LEU A 100 -0.11 -0.58 -10.64
CA LEU A 100 -0.79 -1.87 -10.69
C LEU A 100 -0.68 -2.41 -12.12
N ASP A 101 -0.11 -3.60 -12.30
CA ASP A 101 0.12 -4.23 -13.60
C ASP A 101 0.79 -3.30 -14.63
N GLY A 102 1.80 -2.55 -14.18
CA GLY A 102 2.58 -1.63 -15.01
C GLY A 102 1.86 -0.33 -15.41
N LYS A 103 0.67 -0.05 -14.87
CA LYS A 103 -0.11 1.17 -15.11
C LYS A 103 -0.44 1.90 -13.82
N LEU A 104 -0.64 3.20 -13.87
CA LEU A 104 -1.17 3.94 -12.72
C LEU A 104 -2.62 3.54 -12.49
N ALA A 105 -2.93 3.06 -11.27
CA ALA A 105 -4.31 2.70 -10.90
C ALA A 105 -5.25 3.91 -10.88
N PHE A 106 -4.69 5.09 -10.62
CA PHE A 106 -5.42 6.35 -10.52
C PHE A 106 -4.60 7.47 -11.19
N VAL A 107 -5.28 8.42 -11.82
CA VAL A 107 -4.67 9.55 -12.54
C VAL A 107 -5.52 10.79 -12.29
N GLY A 108 -4.89 11.92 -11.98
CA GLY A 108 -5.55 13.21 -11.74
C GLY A 108 -5.43 13.72 -10.31
N ARG A 109 -6.24 14.73 -9.98
CA ARG A 109 -6.20 15.46 -8.71
C ARG A 109 -7.09 14.80 -7.66
N VAL A 110 -6.56 14.65 -6.44
CA VAL A 110 -7.35 14.26 -5.27
C VAL A 110 -8.34 15.36 -4.92
N GLY A 111 -9.60 15.01 -4.76
CA GLY A 111 -10.73 15.95 -4.62
C GLY A 111 -11.26 16.48 -5.96
N GLY A 112 -10.69 16.03 -7.08
CA GLY A 112 -11.17 16.28 -8.44
C GLY A 112 -11.50 14.95 -9.13
N GLU A 113 -10.64 14.51 -10.04
CA GLU A 113 -10.79 13.23 -10.75
C GLU A 113 -10.61 12.01 -9.83
N VAL A 114 -9.89 12.17 -8.72
CA VAL A 114 -9.63 11.11 -7.73
C VAL A 114 -10.36 11.43 -6.43
N SER A 115 -11.24 10.54 -5.97
CA SER A 115 -11.97 10.72 -4.71
C SER A 115 -11.06 10.57 -3.48
N SER A 116 -11.53 10.96 -2.28
CA SER A 116 -10.76 10.75 -1.03
C SER A 116 -10.52 9.25 -0.77
N ALA A 117 -11.53 8.41 -1.03
CA ALA A 117 -11.41 6.95 -0.89
C ALA A 117 -10.41 6.35 -1.89
N ASP A 118 -10.46 6.79 -3.14
CA ASP A 118 -9.50 6.36 -4.17
C ASP A 118 -8.08 6.84 -3.84
N ALA A 119 -7.93 8.02 -3.26
CA ALA A 119 -6.63 8.52 -2.83
C ALA A 119 -6.04 7.71 -1.68
N TYR A 120 -6.87 7.25 -0.73
CA TYR A 120 -6.44 6.29 0.29
C TYR A 120 -5.92 4.99 -0.35
N LEU A 121 -6.66 4.43 -1.31
CA LEU A 121 -6.24 3.24 -2.05
C LEU A 121 -4.97 3.50 -2.86
N ALA A 122 -4.85 4.66 -3.50
CA ALA A 122 -3.66 5.07 -4.25
C ALA A 122 -2.43 5.12 -3.33
N CYS A 123 -2.55 5.71 -2.13
CA CYS A 123 -1.47 5.73 -1.15
C CYS A 123 -1.10 4.32 -0.67
N ARG A 124 -2.09 3.44 -0.48
CA ARG A 124 -1.87 2.04 -0.11
C ARG A 124 -1.10 1.28 -1.20
N ILE A 125 -1.49 1.43 -2.47
CA ILE A 125 -0.81 0.80 -3.62
C ILE A 125 0.61 1.38 -3.79
N ALA A 126 0.78 2.69 -3.64
CA ALA A 126 2.09 3.32 -3.71
C ALA A 126 3.03 2.82 -2.59
N ALA A 127 2.52 2.65 -1.37
CA ALA A 127 3.27 2.04 -0.27
C ALA A 127 3.60 0.57 -0.53
N MET A 128 2.70 -0.21 -1.17
CA MET A 128 2.99 -1.58 -1.59
C MET A 128 4.16 -1.65 -2.59
N ASN A 129 4.20 -0.73 -3.56
CA ASN A 129 5.33 -0.59 -4.48
C ASN A 129 6.62 -0.20 -3.75
N ALA A 130 6.53 0.66 -2.74
CA ALA A 130 7.68 0.99 -1.89
C ALA A 130 8.17 -0.20 -1.06
N ILE A 131 7.28 -1.04 -0.53
CA ILE A 131 7.66 -2.29 0.15
C ILE A 131 8.37 -3.24 -0.83
N ALA A 132 7.92 -3.32 -2.09
CA ALA A 132 8.59 -4.09 -3.12
C ALA A 132 10.04 -3.59 -3.36
N GLN A 133 10.27 -2.27 -3.35
CA GLN A 133 11.62 -1.71 -3.43
C GLN A 133 12.47 -2.02 -2.20
N LEU A 134 11.90 -1.92 -0.99
CA LEU A 134 12.62 -2.32 0.24
C LEU A 134 13.03 -3.80 0.14
N LYS A 135 12.11 -4.68 -0.26
CA LYS A 135 12.40 -6.10 -0.46
C LYS A 135 13.47 -6.34 -1.52
N ALA A 136 13.43 -5.61 -2.63
CA ALA A 136 14.46 -5.69 -3.67
C ALA A 136 15.84 -5.27 -3.14
N ALA A 137 15.89 -4.28 -2.25
CA ALA A 137 17.14 -3.80 -1.64
C ALA A 137 17.76 -4.79 -0.64
N VAL A 138 16.95 -5.42 0.22
CA VAL A 138 17.46 -6.24 1.34
C VAL A 138 17.23 -7.74 1.17
N GLY A 139 16.47 -8.17 0.16
CA GLY A 139 16.06 -9.56 -0.11
C GLY A 139 14.92 -10.04 0.78
N SER A 140 15.11 -9.95 2.10
CA SER A 140 14.10 -10.28 3.11
C SER A 140 13.69 -9.02 3.88
N LEU A 141 12.37 -8.78 4.00
CA LEU A 141 11.85 -7.63 4.75
C LEU A 141 12.11 -7.74 6.26
N ASP A 142 12.46 -8.92 6.77
CA ASP A 142 12.84 -9.09 8.18
C ASP A 142 14.14 -8.35 8.54
N ARG A 143 14.99 -8.05 7.55
CA ARG A 143 16.20 -7.22 7.72
C ARG A 143 15.90 -5.75 7.95
N ILE A 144 14.65 -5.32 7.81
CA ILE A 144 14.21 -3.98 8.20
C ILE A 144 14.04 -3.99 9.72
N SER A 145 14.83 -3.18 10.42
CA SER A 145 14.69 -3.00 11.86
C SER A 145 13.58 -2.02 12.19
N ARG A 146 13.37 -0.98 11.36
CA ARG A 146 12.31 0.02 11.52
C ARG A 146 12.00 0.78 10.24
N ILE A 147 10.72 1.09 10.00
CA ILE A 147 10.32 2.17 9.08
C ILE A 147 10.38 3.49 9.84
N VAL A 148 11.34 4.35 9.52
CA VAL A 148 11.62 5.57 10.29
C VAL A 148 10.76 6.75 9.84
N ARG A 149 10.46 6.83 8.54
CA ARG A 149 9.74 7.94 7.92
C ARG A 149 8.91 7.48 6.72
N ILE A 150 7.71 8.05 6.59
CA ILE A 150 6.94 8.10 5.34
C ILE A 150 6.85 9.54 4.88
N GLU A 151 7.14 9.81 3.62
CA GLU A 151 6.83 11.10 3.00
C GLU A 151 5.83 10.88 1.88
N GLY A 152 4.72 11.61 1.93
CA GLY A 152 3.68 11.56 0.92
C GLY A 152 3.50 12.89 0.22
N THR A 153 3.50 12.88 -1.11
CA THR A 153 3.18 14.06 -1.93
C THR A 153 1.93 13.76 -2.74
N MET A 154 0.99 14.71 -2.78
CA MET A 154 -0.27 14.54 -3.51
C MET A 154 -0.53 15.67 -4.50
N GLN A 155 -1.10 15.32 -5.66
CA GLN A 155 -1.71 16.28 -6.56
C GLN A 155 -3.13 16.55 -6.08
N VAL A 156 -3.39 17.74 -5.53
CA VAL A 156 -4.67 18.04 -4.87
C VAL A 156 -5.46 19.09 -5.67
N ALA A 157 -6.79 18.93 -5.73
CA ALA A 157 -7.70 19.88 -6.33
C ALA A 157 -7.93 21.08 -5.39
N PRO A 158 -8.19 22.30 -5.92
CA PRO A 158 -8.47 23.46 -5.09
C PRO A 158 -9.59 23.19 -4.08
N GLY A 159 -9.35 23.52 -2.80
CA GLY A 159 -10.32 23.37 -1.72
C GLY A 159 -10.34 22.01 -1.02
N PHE A 160 -9.67 20.97 -1.54
CA PHE A 160 -9.60 19.68 -0.85
C PHE A 160 -8.57 19.67 0.28
N GLN A 161 -8.98 19.27 1.49
CA GLN A 161 -8.15 19.32 2.72
C GLN A 161 -7.99 17.97 3.42
N ASP A 162 -8.65 16.92 2.92
CA ASP A 162 -8.66 15.59 3.56
C ASP A 162 -7.48 14.68 3.12
N HIS A 163 -6.43 15.29 2.58
CA HIS A 163 -5.21 14.59 2.16
C HIS A 163 -4.48 13.87 3.32
N PRO A 164 -4.55 14.30 4.60
CA PRO A 164 -4.01 13.50 5.71
C PRO A 164 -4.72 12.15 5.90
N ALA A 165 -6.03 12.08 5.60
CA ALA A 165 -6.79 10.84 5.66
C ALA A 165 -6.40 9.91 4.50
N ALA A 166 -6.21 10.45 3.30
CA ALA A 166 -5.69 9.69 2.16
C ALA A 166 -4.31 9.06 2.47
N LEU A 167 -3.39 9.81 3.09
CA LEU A 167 -2.05 9.29 3.42
C LEU A 167 -2.09 8.14 4.44
N ASN A 168 -3.18 8.00 5.20
CA ASN A 168 -3.34 6.85 6.09
C ASN A 168 -3.32 5.53 5.32
N GLY A 169 -3.69 5.49 4.03
CA GLY A 169 -3.59 4.26 3.23
C GLY A 169 -2.17 3.69 3.19
N ALA A 170 -1.16 4.56 3.15
CA ALA A 170 0.24 4.17 3.26
C ALA A 170 0.61 3.79 4.71
N SER A 171 0.26 4.65 5.68
CA SER A 171 0.59 4.42 7.09
C SER A 171 0.00 3.11 7.63
N ASP A 172 -1.26 2.82 7.30
CA ASP A 172 -1.99 1.64 7.75
C ASP A 172 -1.36 0.38 7.18
N LEU A 173 -1.06 0.36 5.87
CA LEU A 173 -0.37 -0.79 5.27
C LEU A 173 0.99 -1.05 5.91
N ILE A 174 1.78 0.00 6.12
CA ILE A 174 3.12 -0.13 6.72
C ILE A 174 3.03 -0.66 8.15
N ASN A 175 2.08 -0.15 8.94
CA ASN A 175 1.85 -0.63 10.30
C ASN A 175 1.36 -2.08 10.31
N THR A 176 0.48 -2.47 9.37
CA THR A 176 0.02 -3.85 9.23
C THR A 176 1.16 -4.79 8.87
N VAL A 177 2.02 -4.43 7.91
CA VAL A 177 3.09 -5.31 7.42
C VAL A 177 4.24 -5.44 8.41
N PHE A 178 4.69 -4.32 8.98
CA PHE A 178 5.87 -4.29 9.84
C PHE A 178 5.55 -4.29 11.35
N GLY A 179 4.27 -4.28 11.73
CA GLY A 179 3.85 -4.26 13.13
C GLY A 179 4.47 -3.08 13.90
N SER A 180 5.08 -3.35 15.06
CA SER A 180 5.76 -2.33 15.87
C SER A 180 6.93 -1.65 15.13
N LYS A 181 7.65 -2.39 14.27
CA LYS A 181 8.72 -1.85 13.41
C LYS A 181 8.17 -0.87 12.37
N GLY A 182 6.88 -0.94 12.05
CA GLY A 182 6.19 -0.05 11.12
C GLY A 182 5.93 1.34 11.66
N ARG A 183 6.03 1.58 12.99
CA ARG A 183 5.71 2.88 13.59
C ARG A 183 6.69 3.97 13.19
N HIS A 184 6.20 4.87 12.34
CA HIS A 184 6.98 5.88 11.63
C HIS A 184 6.56 7.30 12.00
N SER A 185 7.48 8.24 11.81
CA SER A 185 7.11 9.65 11.65
C SER A 185 6.67 9.90 10.20
N ARG A 186 6.00 11.03 9.88
CA ARG A 186 5.61 11.31 8.48
C ARG A 186 5.65 12.79 8.09
N MET A 187 5.79 13.04 6.78
CA MET A 187 5.48 14.32 6.13
C MET A 187 4.40 14.15 5.09
N ILE A 188 3.66 15.22 4.87
CA ILE A 188 2.69 15.31 3.79
C ILE A 188 2.85 16.65 3.07
N TYR A 189 2.85 16.59 1.75
CA TYR A 189 2.95 17.73 0.86
C TYR A 189 1.88 17.67 -0.22
N THR A 190 1.54 18.84 -0.75
CA THR A 190 0.68 18.95 -1.93
C THR A 190 1.42 19.70 -3.02
N ASN A 191 1.46 19.12 -4.22
CA ASN A 191 2.03 19.76 -5.39
C ASN A 191 0.92 20.11 -6.39
N PRO A 192 1.06 21.23 -7.13
CA PRO A 192 0.07 21.60 -8.15
C PRO A 192 0.07 20.60 -9.31
N GLU A 193 1.20 19.98 -9.62
CA GLU A 193 1.37 18.98 -10.67
C GLU A 193 2.33 17.89 -10.20
N MET A 194 2.08 16.66 -10.66
CA MET A 194 2.89 15.49 -10.34
C MET A 194 3.35 14.79 -11.63
N PRO A 195 4.48 14.05 -11.58
CA PRO A 195 4.90 13.23 -12.72
C PRO A 195 3.78 12.29 -13.14
N LEU A 196 3.62 12.13 -14.47
CA LEU A 196 2.62 11.25 -15.08
C LEU A 196 1.16 11.59 -14.73
N ASN A 197 0.90 12.79 -14.19
CA ASN A 197 -0.41 13.17 -13.62
C ASN A 197 -0.88 12.19 -12.52
N ALA A 198 0.07 11.58 -11.79
CA ALA A 198 -0.25 10.67 -10.70
C ALA A 198 -0.83 11.43 -9.49
N PRO A 199 -1.84 10.88 -8.80
CA PRO A 199 -2.46 11.57 -7.67
C PRO A 199 -1.57 11.60 -6.44
N VAL A 200 -0.69 10.60 -6.27
CA VAL A 200 0.12 10.40 -5.07
C VAL A 200 1.51 9.88 -5.41
N LEU A 201 2.49 10.21 -4.57
CA LEU A 201 3.83 9.66 -4.57
C LEU A 201 4.27 9.42 -3.12
N ILE A 202 4.79 8.23 -2.83
CA ILE A 202 5.24 7.82 -1.49
C ILE A 202 6.73 7.55 -1.49
N VAL A 203 7.42 8.03 -0.47
CA VAL A 203 8.83 7.73 -0.18
C VAL A 203 8.92 7.07 1.19
N LEU A 204 9.69 5.99 1.28
CA LEU A 204 9.98 5.31 2.54
C LEU A 204 11.45 5.49 2.92
N PHE A 205 11.66 5.68 4.22
CA PHE A 205 12.96 5.58 4.86
C PHE A 205 12.88 4.44 5.87
N ALA A 206 13.85 3.53 5.79
CA ALA A 206 13.95 2.37 6.63
C ALA A 206 15.34 2.24 7.22
N GLU A 207 15.41 1.77 8.45
CA GLU A 207 16.65 1.30 9.05
C GLU A 207 16.81 -0.19 8.73
N VAL A 208 18.00 -0.58 8.28
CA VAL A 208 18.35 -1.97 7.93
C VAL A 208 19.38 -2.53 8.90
N GLU A 209 19.27 -3.81 9.19
CA GLU A 209 20.28 -4.55 9.97
C GLU A 209 21.54 -4.76 9.13
N ASN A 210 22.70 -4.47 9.74
CA ASN A 210 24.04 -4.63 9.16
C ASN A 210 24.41 -6.11 8.98
#